data_AF-A0A6M8WA65-F1
#
_entry.id   AF-A0A6M8WA65-F1
#
_cell.length_a   1.000
_cell.length_b   1.000
_cell.length_c   1.000
_cell.angle_alpha   90.00
_cell.angle_beta   90.00
_cell.angle_gamma   90.00
#
_symmetry.space_group_name_H-M   'P 1'
#
loop_
_entity.id
_entity.type
_entity.pdbx_description
1 polymer ?
#
loop_
_entity_poly.entity_id
_entity_poly.type
_entity_poly.pdbx_seq_one_letter_code
_entity_poly.pdbx_strand_id
1 'polypeptide(L)'
;MILLIMSVMVGGQYLLTTTIEEKSSRVVEVLLSAVSPMQLMTGKILGQMGVGVVMLSIYTGVGLATLTAFSLLDLISPEKLVYLGVYFVLAYFIFASFMAAIGSAVNELREAQSLQTPVMLTVMLPYFFWLPITRDPNSTLSFVLSMVPPMSPFAMVVRIASTEPPPFWQIALSMAITAAFALGCIWFAAKVFRVGLLMFGKPPNFKTLVRWVRMA
;
A
#
# COMPACT_ATOMS: atom_id res chain seq x y z
N MET A 1 -9.45 9.86 0.03
CA MET A 1 -8.83 8.97 1.06
C MET A 1 -9.48 7.59 1.09
N ILE A 2 -10.78 7.46 1.36
CA ILE A 2 -11.44 6.13 1.50
C ILE A 2 -11.23 5.25 0.27
N LEU A 3 -11.39 5.81 -0.94
CA LEU A 3 -11.13 5.07 -2.19
C LEU A 3 -9.70 4.52 -2.28
N LEU A 4 -8.71 5.32 -1.84
CA LEU A 4 -7.30 4.93 -1.85
C LEU A 4 -7.05 3.81 -0.84
N ILE A 5 -7.57 3.95 0.38
CA ILE A 5 -7.50 2.93 1.44
C ILE A 5 -8.12 1.62 0.95
N MET A 6 -9.35 1.66 0.43
CA MET A 6 -10.06 0.46 -0.02
C MET A 6 -9.33 -0.23 -1.17
N SER A 7 -8.88 0.51 -2.19
CA SER A 7 -8.18 -0.09 -3.33
C SER A 7 -6.86 -0.75 -2.92
N VAL A 8 -6.07 -0.07 -2.09
CA VAL A 8 -4.78 -0.60 -1.61
C VAL A 8 -4.99 -1.79 -0.68
N MET A 9 -5.94 -1.70 0.24
CA MET A 9 -6.20 -2.78 1.21
C MET A 9 -6.72 -4.02 0.52
N VAL A 10 -7.74 -3.91 -0.33
CA VAL A 10 -8.27 -5.05 -1.09
C VAL A 10 -7.13 -5.68 -1.90
N GLY A 11 -6.37 -4.87 -2.64
CA GLY A 11 -5.21 -5.31 -3.41
C GLY A 11 -4.21 -6.12 -2.58
N GLY A 12 -3.74 -5.58 -1.46
CA GLY A 12 -2.74 -6.24 -0.62
C GLY A 12 -3.26 -7.44 0.16
N GLN A 13 -4.54 -7.46 0.58
CA GLN A 13 -5.13 -8.65 1.22
C GLN A 13 -5.15 -9.85 0.28
N TYR A 14 -5.58 -9.66 -0.97
CA TYR A 14 -5.55 -10.72 -1.98
C TYR A 14 -4.12 -11.20 -2.27
N LEU A 15 -3.15 -10.29 -2.31
CA LEU A 15 -1.75 -10.66 -2.49
C LEU A 15 -1.23 -11.53 -1.34
N LEU A 16 -1.63 -11.22 -0.10
CA LEU A 16 -1.29 -11.99 1.09
C LEU A 16 -1.89 -13.40 1.02
N THR A 17 -3.20 -13.52 0.80
CA THR A 17 -3.91 -14.80 0.83
C THR A 17 -3.43 -15.74 -0.27
N THR A 18 -3.30 -15.24 -1.51
CA THR A 18 -2.83 -16.05 -2.64
C THR A 18 -1.40 -16.56 -2.46
N THR A 19 -0.53 -15.76 -1.84
CA THR A 19 0.85 -16.20 -1.57
C THR A 19 0.90 -17.29 -0.50
N ILE A 20 0.05 -17.21 0.52
CA ILE A 20 -0.06 -18.25 1.55
C ILE A 20 -0.65 -19.52 0.95
N GLU A 21 -1.72 -19.42 0.16
CA GLU A 21 -2.36 -20.57 -0.50
C GLU A 21 -1.41 -21.29 -1.47
N GLU A 22 -0.63 -20.56 -2.26
CA GLU A 22 0.37 -21.14 -3.16
C GLU A 22 1.48 -21.86 -2.40
N LYS A 23 1.90 -21.31 -1.25
CA LYS A 23 2.92 -21.91 -0.41
C LYS A 23 2.40 -23.16 0.31
N SER A 24 1.21 -23.09 0.90
CA SER A 24 0.60 -24.22 1.62
C SER A 24 0.24 -25.37 0.68
N SER A 25 -0.16 -25.07 -0.55
CA SER A 25 -0.53 -26.05 -1.57
C SER A 25 0.67 -26.61 -2.36
N ARG A 26 1.92 -26.25 -1.99
CA ARG A 26 3.16 -26.56 -2.72
C ARG A 26 3.18 -26.15 -4.20
N VAL A 27 2.21 -25.34 -4.64
CA VAL A 27 2.17 -24.76 -6.00
C VAL A 27 3.41 -23.90 -6.22
N VAL A 28 3.92 -23.25 -5.17
CA VAL A 28 5.11 -22.41 -5.24
C VAL A 28 6.36 -23.19 -5.68
N GLU A 29 6.49 -24.48 -5.33
CA GLU A 29 7.64 -25.30 -5.76
C GLU A 29 7.63 -25.53 -7.28
N VAL A 30 6.45 -25.76 -7.85
CA VAL A 30 6.26 -25.90 -9.29
C VAL A 30 6.53 -24.56 -10.00
N LEU A 31 6.01 -23.45 -9.47
CA LEU A 31 6.25 -22.11 -10.04
C LEU A 31 7.74 -21.74 -10.01
N LEU A 32 8.44 -22.04 -8.92
CA LEU A 32 9.87 -21.76 -8.78
C LEU A 32 10.76 -22.61 -9.70
N SER A 33 10.25 -23.73 -10.26
CA SER A 33 10.96 -24.48 -11.29
C SER A 33 10.99 -23.77 -12.65
N ALA A 34 10.05 -22.83 -12.89
CA ALA A 34 9.91 -22.11 -14.14
C ALA A 34 10.33 -20.63 -14.07
N VAL A 35 10.14 -19.97 -12.91
CA VAL A 35 10.41 -18.54 -12.71
C VAL A 35 11.16 -18.29 -11.40
N SER A 36 12.03 -17.28 -11.41
CA SER A 36 12.76 -16.88 -10.20
C SER A 36 11.82 -16.26 -9.15
N PRO A 37 12.15 -16.34 -7.84
CA PRO A 37 11.36 -15.72 -6.77
C PRO A 37 11.08 -14.22 -6.98
N MET A 38 12.06 -13.51 -7.56
CA MET A 38 11.96 -12.08 -7.83
C MET A 38 10.98 -11.76 -8.95
N GLN A 39 10.97 -12.57 -10.01
CA GLN A 39 10.00 -12.43 -11.10
C GLN A 39 8.59 -12.77 -10.60
N LEU A 40 8.46 -13.80 -9.77
CA LEU A 40 7.18 -14.18 -9.17
C LEU A 40 6.61 -13.04 -8.29
N MET A 41 7.41 -12.49 -7.37
CA MET A 41 6.98 -11.38 -6.51
C MET A 41 6.58 -10.15 -7.33
N THR A 42 7.43 -9.74 -8.27
CA THR A 42 7.20 -8.53 -9.08
C THR A 42 5.96 -8.69 -9.95
N GLY A 43 5.80 -9.87 -10.57
CA GLY A 43 4.63 -10.19 -11.39
C GLY A 43 3.33 -10.14 -10.59
N LYS A 44 3.32 -10.69 -9.36
CA LYS A 44 2.14 -10.62 -8.49
C LYS A 44 1.80 -9.20 -8.06
N ILE A 45 2.79 -8.42 -7.64
CA ILE A 45 2.59 -7.03 -7.21
C ILE A 45 2.05 -6.18 -8.38
N LEU A 46 2.65 -6.29 -9.57
CA LEU A 46 2.19 -5.53 -10.74
C LEU A 46 0.82 -6.00 -11.25
N GLY A 47 0.57 -7.32 -11.27
CA GLY A 47 -0.73 -7.87 -11.66
C GLY A 47 -1.85 -7.39 -10.75
N GLN A 48 -1.63 -7.45 -9.45
CA GLN A 48 -2.61 -7.01 -8.47
C GLN A 48 -2.71 -5.47 -8.39
N MET A 49 -1.66 -4.73 -8.78
CA MET A 49 -1.76 -3.28 -9.00
C MET A 49 -2.74 -2.97 -10.12
N GLY A 50 -2.71 -3.73 -11.21
CA GLY A 50 -3.65 -3.58 -12.33
C GLY A 50 -5.11 -3.66 -11.87
N VAL A 51 -5.43 -4.64 -11.01
CA VAL A 51 -6.75 -4.76 -10.39
C VAL A 51 -7.10 -3.51 -9.56
N GLY A 52 -6.15 -3.01 -8.77
CA GLY A 52 -6.32 -1.78 -8.00
C GLY A 52 -6.53 -0.53 -8.86
N VAL A 53 -5.85 -0.43 -10.01
CA VAL A 53 -6.02 0.66 -10.99
C VAL A 53 -7.41 0.58 -11.62
N VAL A 54 -7.87 -0.60 -12.02
CA VAL A 54 -9.23 -0.80 -12.56
C VAL A 54 -10.26 -0.40 -11.52
N MET A 55 -10.11 -0.86 -10.28
CA MET A 55 -10.98 -0.50 -9.17
C MET A 55 -11.01 1.03 -8.97
N LEU A 56 -9.84 1.67 -8.89
CA LEU A 56 -9.72 3.12 -8.74
C LEU A 56 -10.40 3.87 -9.89
N SER A 57 -10.22 3.39 -11.13
CA SER A 57 -10.79 3.99 -12.34
C SER A 57 -12.32 3.90 -12.35
N ILE A 58 -12.88 2.74 -11.98
CA ILE A 58 -14.33 2.55 -11.91
C ILE A 58 -14.94 3.48 -10.85
N TYR A 59 -14.43 3.48 -9.62
CA TYR A 59 -14.99 4.32 -8.56
C TYR A 59 -14.82 5.81 -8.83
N THR A 60 -13.68 6.21 -9.40
CA THR A 60 -13.46 7.61 -9.80
C THR A 60 -14.40 7.99 -10.96
N GLY A 61 -14.58 7.11 -11.94
CA GLY A 61 -15.49 7.34 -13.06
C GLY A 61 -16.96 7.49 -12.62
N VAL A 62 -17.42 6.62 -11.70
CA VAL A 62 -18.75 6.75 -11.10
C VAL A 62 -18.87 8.06 -10.32
N GLY A 63 -17.84 8.43 -9.54
CA GLY A 63 -17.83 9.70 -8.80
C GLY A 63 -17.87 10.93 -9.70
N LEU A 64 -17.19 10.91 -10.85
CA LEU A 64 -17.25 12.00 -11.82
C LEU A 64 -18.61 12.05 -12.52
N ALA A 65 -19.18 10.90 -12.90
CA ALA A 65 -20.50 10.83 -13.51
C ALA A 65 -21.60 11.40 -12.59
N THR A 66 -21.55 11.09 -11.29
CA THR A 66 -22.51 11.67 -10.34
C THR A 66 -22.32 13.18 -10.22
N LEU A 67 -21.09 13.68 -10.12
CA LEU A 67 -20.82 15.12 -10.06
C LEU A 67 -21.30 15.86 -11.32
N THR A 68 -21.17 15.25 -12.51
CA THR A 68 -21.76 15.82 -13.74
C THR A 68 -23.27 15.91 -13.68
N ALA A 69 -23.93 14.86 -13.17
CA ALA A 69 -25.39 14.80 -13.08
C ALA A 69 -25.96 15.86 -12.13
N PHE A 70 -25.22 16.21 -11.07
CA PHE A 70 -25.61 17.24 -10.10
C PHE A 70 -25.05 18.65 -10.41
N SER A 71 -24.35 18.84 -11.53
CA SER A 71 -23.68 20.12 -11.88
C SER A 71 -22.68 20.60 -10.82
N LEU A 72 -21.95 19.66 -10.20
CA LEU A 72 -20.97 19.88 -9.12
C LEU A 72 -19.53 19.58 -9.57
N LEU A 73 -19.25 19.65 -10.87
CA LEU A 73 -17.91 19.35 -11.39
C LEU A 73 -16.84 20.31 -10.87
N ASP A 74 -17.20 21.57 -10.58
CA ASP A 74 -16.27 22.60 -10.13
C ASP A 74 -15.60 22.28 -8.78
N LEU A 75 -16.12 21.30 -8.03
CA LEU A 75 -15.52 20.85 -6.77
C LEU A 75 -14.22 20.06 -7.00
N ILE A 76 -14.05 19.42 -8.17
CA ILE A 76 -12.90 18.57 -8.47
C ILE A 76 -12.10 19.14 -9.63
N SER A 77 -10.98 19.78 -9.29
CA SER A 77 -9.94 20.16 -10.24
C SER A 77 -9.21 18.89 -10.77
N PRO A 78 -8.90 18.80 -12.08
CA PRO A 78 -8.21 17.65 -12.68
C PRO A 78 -6.86 17.30 -12.03
N GLU A 79 -6.16 18.30 -11.48
CA GLU A 79 -4.92 18.13 -10.71
C GLU A 79 -5.07 17.18 -9.51
N LYS A 80 -6.23 17.19 -8.84
CA LYS A 80 -6.49 16.34 -7.67
C LYS A 80 -6.56 14.87 -8.06
N LEU A 81 -7.00 14.57 -9.28
CA LEU A 81 -7.05 13.20 -9.83
C LEU A 81 -5.64 12.68 -10.16
N VAL A 82 -4.75 13.55 -10.64
CA VAL A 82 -3.35 13.20 -10.88
C VAL A 82 -2.67 12.84 -9.56
N TYR A 83 -2.85 13.68 -8.52
CA TYR A 83 -2.33 13.38 -7.20
C TYR A 83 -2.89 12.08 -6.62
N LEU A 84 -4.19 11.82 -6.80
CA LEU A 84 -4.80 10.55 -6.39
C LEU A 84 -4.10 9.35 -7.04
N GLY A 85 -3.82 9.41 -8.35
CA GLY A 85 -3.12 8.34 -9.07
C GLY A 85 -1.68 8.13 -8.59
N VAL A 86 -0.92 9.21 -8.43
CA VAL A 86 0.48 9.14 -7.96
C VAL A 86 0.55 8.55 -6.55
N TYR A 87 -0.25 9.06 -5.62
CA TYR A 87 -0.28 8.55 -4.25
C TYR A 87 -0.83 7.13 -4.17
N PHE A 88 -1.75 6.74 -5.05
CA PHE A 88 -2.20 5.35 -5.15
C PHE A 88 -1.03 4.41 -5.48
N VAL A 89 -0.24 4.72 -6.51
CA VAL A 89 0.91 3.88 -6.91
C VAL A 89 1.92 3.75 -5.76
N LEU A 90 2.25 4.87 -5.10
CA LEU A 90 3.18 4.88 -3.97
C LEU A 90 2.66 4.07 -2.77
N ALA A 91 1.40 4.29 -2.37
CA ALA A 91 0.77 3.56 -1.27
C ALA A 91 0.67 2.07 -1.57
N TYR A 92 0.31 1.73 -2.80
CA TYR A 92 0.16 0.36 -3.25
C TYR A 92 1.49 -0.38 -3.15
N PHE A 93 2.59 0.18 -3.65
CA PHE A 93 3.89 -0.48 -3.57
C PHE A 93 4.34 -0.72 -2.13
N ILE A 94 4.13 0.24 -1.22
CA ILE A 94 4.46 0.08 0.20
C ILE A 94 3.64 -1.07 0.79
N PHE A 95 2.32 -1.04 0.61
CA PHE A 95 1.43 -2.01 1.22
C PHE A 95 1.60 -3.42 0.62
N ALA A 96 1.68 -3.52 -0.71
CA ALA A 96 1.91 -4.77 -1.42
C ALA A 96 3.26 -5.40 -1.04
N SER A 97 4.31 -4.59 -0.83
CA SER A 97 5.61 -5.09 -0.35
C SER A 97 5.50 -5.72 1.03
N PHE A 98 4.81 -5.07 1.97
CA PHE A 98 4.58 -5.66 3.29
C PHE A 98 3.73 -6.93 3.22
N MET A 99 2.66 -6.95 2.43
CA MET A 99 1.78 -8.11 2.31
C MET A 99 2.46 -9.29 1.62
N ALA A 100 3.26 -9.04 0.56
CA ALA A 100 4.08 -10.07 -0.08
C ALA A 100 5.12 -10.65 0.88
N ALA A 101 5.81 -9.80 1.65
CA ALA A 101 6.78 -10.23 2.64
C ALA A 101 6.13 -11.12 3.72
N ILE A 102 5.01 -10.70 4.28
CA ILE A 102 4.27 -11.47 5.29
C ILE A 102 3.76 -12.79 4.69
N GLY A 103 3.16 -12.75 3.49
CA GLY A 103 2.59 -13.94 2.84
C GLY A 103 3.62 -15.00 2.51
N SER A 104 4.82 -14.60 2.12
CA SER A 104 5.93 -15.54 1.91
C SER A 104 6.45 -16.16 3.21
N ALA A 105 6.32 -15.46 4.33
CA ALA A 105 6.96 -15.79 5.60
C ALA A 105 6.14 -16.76 6.46
N VAL A 106 4.82 -16.83 6.24
CA VAL A 106 3.88 -17.66 7.01
C VAL A 106 3.34 -18.80 6.17
N ASN A 107 2.77 -19.82 6.82
CA ASN A 107 2.15 -20.95 6.13
C ASN A 107 0.63 -20.98 6.31
N GLU A 108 0.11 -20.24 7.30
CA GLU A 108 -1.30 -20.23 7.68
C GLU A 108 -1.83 -18.79 7.78
N LEU A 109 -3.09 -18.59 7.39
CA LEU A 109 -3.73 -17.26 7.42
C LEU A 109 -3.83 -16.70 8.84
N ARG A 110 -4.02 -17.57 9.84
CA ARG A 110 -4.10 -17.19 11.26
C ARG A 110 -2.79 -16.59 11.78
N GLU A 111 -1.65 -17.08 11.29
CA GLU A 111 -0.33 -16.52 11.65
C GLU A 111 -0.12 -15.16 10.97
N ALA A 112 -0.57 -15.03 9.72
CA ALA A 112 -0.50 -13.81 8.94
C ALA A 112 -1.20 -12.64 9.64
N GLN A 113 -2.35 -12.90 10.29
CA GLN A 113 -3.12 -11.87 11.01
C GLN A 113 -2.27 -11.15 12.06
N SER A 114 -1.43 -11.88 12.81
CA SER A 114 -0.59 -11.30 13.87
C SER A 114 0.49 -10.35 13.34
N LEU A 115 1.05 -10.63 12.16
CA LEU A 115 2.04 -9.80 11.50
C LEU A 115 1.40 -8.66 10.71
N GLN A 116 0.18 -8.87 10.23
CA GLN A 116 -0.57 -7.90 9.44
C GLN A 116 -1.14 -6.76 10.30
N THR A 117 -1.60 -7.03 11.53
CA THR A 117 -2.20 -6.01 12.41
C THR A 117 -1.40 -4.70 12.48
N PRO A 118 -0.08 -4.69 12.78
CA PRO A 118 0.68 -3.43 12.86
C PRO A 118 0.77 -2.70 11.51
N VAL A 119 0.85 -3.42 10.39
CA VAL A 119 0.86 -2.82 9.05
C VAL A 119 -0.48 -2.12 8.77
N MET A 120 -1.58 -2.80 9.10
CA MET A 120 -2.94 -2.29 8.93
C MET A 120 -3.20 -1.07 9.80
N LEU A 121 -2.78 -1.12 11.08
CA LEU A 121 -2.91 0.02 12.00
C LEU A 121 -2.22 1.26 11.45
N THR A 122 -1.03 1.10 10.86
CA THR A 122 -0.26 2.23 10.31
C THR A 122 -0.98 2.85 9.11
N VAL A 123 -1.58 2.04 8.24
CA VAL A 123 -2.38 2.50 7.07
C VAL A 123 -3.71 3.13 7.49
N MET A 124 -4.35 2.60 8.54
CA MET A 124 -5.61 3.12 9.06
C MET A 124 -5.43 4.37 9.93
N LEU A 125 -4.22 4.66 10.41
CA LEU A 125 -4.00 5.77 11.33
C LEU A 125 -4.50 7.12 10.78
N PRO A 126 -4.22 7.51 9.52
CA PRO A 126 -4.78 8.74 8.93
C PRO A 126 -6.31 8.78 8.86
N TYR A 127 -6.96 7.61 8.76
CA TYR A 127 -8.41 7.53 8.76
C TYR A 127 -9.01 7.95 10.11
N PHE A 128 -8.38 7.57 11.23
CA PHE A 128 -8.84 8.01 12.56
C PHE A 128 -8.69 9.52 12.77
N PHE A 129 -7.70 10.14 12.12
CA PHE A 129 -7.43 11.58 12.20
C PHE A 129 -8.05 12.40 11.05
N TRP A 130 -8.99 11.83 10.28
CA TRP A 130 -9.54 12.50 9.10
C TRP A 130 -10.23 13.84 9.42
N LEU A 131 -10.99 13.90 10.52
CA LEU A 131 -11.68 15.10 10.99
C LEU A 131 -10.68 16.20 11.37
N PRO A 132 -9.70 15.97 12.26
CA PRO A 132 -8.64 16.94 12.55
C PRO A 132 -7.90 17.43 11.30
N ILE A 133 -7.58 16.53 10.36
CA ILE A 133 -6.84 16.90 9.14
C ILE A 133 -7.67 17.82 8.24
N THR A 134 -8.97 17.55 8.13
CA THR A 134 -9.88 18.33 7.26
C THR A 134 -10.21 19.69 7.87
N ARG A 135 -10.30 19.78 9.21
CA ARG A 135 -10.56 21.03 9.92
C ARG A 135 -9.35 21.95 9.95
N ASP A 136 -8.17 21.42 10.26
CA ASP A 136 -6.92 22.18 10.34
C ASP A 136 -5.81 21.50 9.49
N PRO A 137 -5.83 21.71 8.16
CA PRO A 137 -4.87 21.09 7.24
C PRO A 137 -3.42 21.54 7.47
N ASN A 138 -3.23 22.70 8.09
CA ASN A 138 -1.92 23.32 8.36
C ASN A 138 -1.39 23.02 9.77
N SER A 139 -2.12 22.25 10.59
CA SER A 139 -1.64 21.87 11.92
C SER A 139 -0.39 20.98 11.86
N THR A 140 0.42 21.00 12.93
CA THR A 140 1.61 20.16 13.07
C THR A 140 1.26 18.67 12.92
N LEU A 141 0.11 18.24 13.42
CA LEU A 141 -0.36 16.85 13.29
C LEU A 141 -0.60 16.48 11.83
N SER A 142 -1.35 17.31 11.09
CA SER A 142 -1.63 17.11 9.67
C SER A 142 -0.35 17.06 8.84
N PHE A 143 0.62 17.94 9.17
CA PHE A 143 1.92 17.94 8.53
C PHE A 143 2.69 16.63 8.77
N VAL A 144 2.86 16.23 10.03
CA VAL A 144 3.63 15.04 10.39
C VAL A 144 3.04 13.76 9.78
N LEU A 145 1.73 13.55 9.89
CA LEU A 145 1.06 12.38 9.31
C LEU A 145 1.21 12.31 7.79
N SER A 146 1.32 13.46 7.15
CA SER A 146 1.48 13.57 5.70
C SER A 146 2.92 13.39 5.23
N MET A 147 3.89 13.39 6.13
CA MET A 147 5.31 13.18 5.81
C MET A 147 5.82 11.78 6.15
N VAL A 148 5.09 11.01 6.98
CA VAL A 148 5.51 9.66 7.41
C VAL A 148 5.04 8.60 6.40
N PRO A 149 5.93 7.91 5.66
CA PRO A 149 5.62 7.17 4.42
C PRO A 149 4.50 6.12 4.38
N PRO A 150 4.17 5.35 5.43
CA PRO A 150 3.00 4.46 5.34
C PRO A 150 1.68 5.21 5.48
N MET A 151 1.71 6.39 6.09
CA MET A 151 0.55 7.25 6.38
C MET A 151 0.39 8.36 5.33
N SER A 152 1.52 8.84 4.81
CA SER A 152 1.66 9.97 3.88
C SER A 152 0.64 9.94 2.74
N PRO A 153 0.50 8.83 1.96
CA PRO A 153 -0.38 8.83 0.80
C PRO A 153 -1.85 9.07 1.15
N PHE A 154 -2.25 8.64 2.34
CA PHE A 154 -3.63 8.77 2.80
C PHE A 154 -3.88 10.15 3.40
N ALA A 155 -2.99 10.61 4.28
CA ALA A 155 -3.11 11.90 4.96
C ALA A 155 -2.95 13.08 3.97
N MET A 156 -1.99 13.00 3.05
CA MET A 156 -1.72 14.09 2.10
C MET A 156 -2.86 14.28 1.10
N VAL A 157 -3.51 13.18 0.66
CA VAL A 157 -4.69 13.27 -0.21
C VAL A 157 -5.85 13.98 0.48
N VAL A 158 -6.03 13.82 1.79
CA VAL A 158 -7.03 14.60 2.54
C VAL A 158 -6.65 16.08 2.57
N ARG A 159 -5.39 16.40 2.85
CA ARG A 159 -4.92 17.81 2.88
C ARG A 159 -5.06 18.50 1.53
N ILE A 160 -4.73 17.83 0.43
CA ILE A 160 -4.90 18.36 -0.93
C ILE A 160 -6.38 18.56 -1.28
N ALA A 161 -7.27 17.71 -0.76
CA ALA A 161 -8.71 17.82 -0.98
C ALA A 161 -9.41 18.81 -0.04
N SER A 162 -8.69 19.40 0.93
CA SER A 162 -9.24 20.35 1.90
C SER A 162 -9.36 21.75 1.30
N THR A 163 -10.03 22.66 2.03
CA THR A 163 -10.26 24.05 1.61
C THR A 163 -8.99 24.89 1.51
N GLU A 164 -7.94 24.52 2.26
CA GLU A 164 -6.62 25.14 2.22
C GLU A 164 -5.57 24.09 1.80
N PRO A 165 -5.28 23.97 0.49
CA PRO A 165 -4.29 23.03 0.01
C PRO A 165 -2.89 23.38 0.51
N PRO A 166 -2.06 22.37 0.86
CA PRO A 166 -0.70 22.62 1.29
C PRO A 166 0.15 23.17 0.13
N PRO A 167 1.20 23.96 0.43
CA PRO A 167 2.14 24.43 -0.59
C PRO A 167 2.74 23.27 -1.39
N PHE A 168 3.01 23.51 -2.67
CA PHE A 168 3.54 22.50 -3.60
C PHE A 168 4.80 21.78 -3.08
N TRP A 169 5.69 22.50 -2.39
CA TRP A 169 6.90 21.89 -1.83
C TRP A 169 6.60 20.79 -0.81
N GLN A 170 5.51 20.89 -0.04
CA GLN A 170 5.11 19.83 0.91
C GLN A 170 4.64 18.59 0.16
N ILE A 171 3.90 18.78 -0.91
CA ILE A 171 3.41 17.69 -1.76
C ILE A 171 4.59 16.98 -2.42
N ALA A 172 5.50 17.73 -3.05
CA ALA A 172 6.68 17.19 -3.71
C ALA A 172 7.62 16.48 -2.71
N LEU A 173 7.84 17.06 -1.54
CA LEU A 173 8.64 16.46 -0.47
C LEU A 173 8.02 15.15 0.03
N SER A 174 6.71 15.13 0.28
CA SER A 174 6.00 13.91 0.69
C SER A 174 6.08 12.82 -0.37
N MET A 175 5.90 13.16 -1.64
CA MET A 175 6.09 12.21 -2.74
C MET A 175 7.50 11.64 -2.78
N ALA A 176 8.53 12.48 -2.66
CA ALA A 176 9.91 12.04 -2.68
C ALA A 176 10.25 11.12 -1.50
N ILE A 177 9.84 11.49 -0.29
CA ILE A 177 10.04 10.70 0.94
C ILE A 177 9.32 9.35 0.83
N THR A 178 8.08 9.35 0.35
CA THR A 178 7.27 8.14 0.21
C THR A 178 7.78 7.26 -0.93
N ALA A 179 8.26 7.83 -2.04
CA ALA A 179 8.91 7.07 -3.11
C ALA A 179 10.20 6.40 -2.62
N ALA A 180 11.06 7.13 -1.91
CA ALA A 180 12.28 6.56 -1.33
C ALA A 180 11.96 5.41 -0.36
N PHE A 181 10.95 5.59 0.49
CA PHE A 181 10.48 4.56 1.40
C PHE A 181 9.88 3.35 0.66
N ALA A 182 9.08 3.58 -0.38
CA ALA A 182 8.51 2.51 -1.20
C ALA A 182 9.61 1.65 -1.84
N LEU A 183 10.67 2.26 -2.38
CA LEU A 183 11.83 1.54 -2.90
C LEU A 183 12.53 0.73 -1.81
N GLY A 184 12.69 1.30 -0.61
CA GLY A 184 13.21 0.59 0.55
C GLY A 184 12.35 -0.62 0.96
N CYS A 185 11.01 -0.46 0.94
CA CYS A 185 10.06 -1.54 1.22
C CYS A 185 10.10 -2.64 0.17
N ILE A 186 10.18 -2.29 -1.12
CA ILE A 186 10.29 -3.28 -2.21
C ILE A 186 11.59 -4.07 -2.05
N TRP A 187 12.71 -3.39 -1.79
CA TRP A 187 14.00 -4.04 -1.55
C TRP A 187 13.96 -4.96 -0.33
N PHE A 188 13.37 -4.51 0.78
CA PHE A 188 13.20 -5.32 1.99
C PHE A 188 12.33 -6.55 1.72
N ALA A 189 11.18 -6.35 1.06
CA ALA A 189 10.24 -7.41 0.73
C ALA A 189 10.86 -8.43 -0.22
N ALA A 190 11.63 -8.00 -1.22
CA ALA A 190 12.35 -8.88 -2.12
C ALA A 190 13.29 -9.86 -1.39
N LYS A 191 14.05 -9.33 -0.42
CA LYS A 191 14.97 -10.12 0.40
C LYS A 191 14.22 -11.10 1.30
N VAL A 192 13.16 -10.65 1.97
CA VAL A 192 12.30 -11.50 2.80
C VAL A 192 11.60 -12.56 1.97
N PHE A 193 11.07 -12.21 0.79
CA PHE A 193 10.33 -13.11 -0.10
C PHE A 193 11.19 -14.26 -0.60
N ARG A 194 12.44 -13.98 -0.99
CA ARG A 194 13.40 -15.00 -1.42
C ARG A 194 13.67 -16.05 -0.34
N VAL A 195 13.82 -15.64 0.91
CA VAL A 195 14.11 -16.54 2.04
C VAL A 195 12.83 -17.21 2.56
N GLY A 196 11.75 -16.44 2.70
CA GLY A 196 10.48 -16.87 3.27
C GLY A 196 9.84 -18.00 2.47
N LEU A 197 9.93 -17.97 1.14
CA LEU A 197 9.38 -19.03 0.28
C LEU A 197 10.00 -20.42 0.55
N LEU A 198 11.26 -20.47 0.97
CA LEU A 198 11.98 -21.72 1.22
C LEU A 198 11.95 -22.15 2.69
N MET A 199 11.40 -21.32 3.57
CA MET A 199 11.32 -21.61 5.00
C MET A 199 9.98 -22.22 5.38
N PHE A 200 10.04 -23.44 5.90
CA PHE A 200 8.94 -24.16 6.51
C PHE A 200 9.17 -24.30 8.01
N GLY A 201 8.11 -24.19 8.81
CA GLY A 201 8.18 -24.35 10.27
C GLY A 201 7.54 -23.21 11.05
N LYS A 202 8.17 -22.81 12.16
CA LYS A 202 7.59 -21.84 13.11
C LYS A 202 7.37 -20.46 12.47
N PRO A 203 6.24 -19.80 12.76
CA PRO A 203 5.98 -18.45 12.27
C PRO A 203 7.09 -17.50 12.73
N PRO A 204 7.68 -16.71 11.82
CA PRO A 204 8.73 -15.77 12.15
C PRO A 204 8.17 -14.58 12.92
N ASN A 205 8.97 -14.04 13.84
CA ASN A 205 8.68 -12.77 14.49
C ASN A 205 9.31 -11.61 13.67
N PHE A 206 8.90 -10.36 13.89
CA PHE A 206 9.46 -9.18 13.22
C PHE A 206 11.00 -9.13 13.28
N LYS A 207 11.59 -9.50 14.42
CA LYS A 207 13.06 -9.57 14.59
C LYS A 207 13.70 -10.59 13.65
N THR A 208 13.01 -11.69 13.35
CA THR A 208 13.51 -12.73 12.45
C THR A 208 13.47 -12.28 10.99
N LEU A 209 12.40 -11.57 10.58
CA LEU A 209 12.29 -10.99 9.24
C LEU A 209 13.46 -10.03 8.95
N VAL A 210 13.81 -9.18 9.93
CA VAL A 210 14.96 -8.26 9.80
C VAL A 210 16.29 -9.02 9.70
N ARG A 211 16.43 -10.17 10.37
CA ARG A 211 17.63 -11.02 10.25
C ARG A 211 17.76 -11.64 8.85
N TRP A 212 16.66 -12.07 8.24
CA TRP A 212 16.68 -12.64 6.89
C TRP A 212 17.20 -11.65 5.84
N VAL A 213 16.89 -10.37 6.00
CA VAL A 213 17.42 -9.33 5.10
C VAL A 213 18.94 -9.22 5.15
N ARG A 214 19.57 -9.54 6.29
CA ARG A 214 21.04 -9.57 6.40
C ARG A 214 21.68 -10.85 5.83
N MET A 215 20.88 -11.90 5.63
CA MET A 215 21.35 -13.21 5.16
C MET A 215 21.17 -13.39 3.65
N ALA A 216 20.27 -12.62 3.02
CA ALA A 216 19.86 -12.73 1.61
C ALA A 216 20.65 -11.82 0.67
#